data_AF-A0A485M3H8-F1
#
_entry.id   AF-A0A485M3H8-F1
#
_cell.length_a   1.000
_cell.length_b   1.000
_cell.length_c   1.000
_cell.angle_alpha   90.00
_cell.angle_beta   90.00
_cell.angle_gamma   90.00
#
_symmetry.space_group_name_H-M   'P 1'
#
loop_
_entity.id
_entity.type
_entity.pdbx_description
1 polymer ?
#
loop_
_entity_poly.entity_id
_entity_poly.type
_entity_poly.pdbx_seq_one_letter_code
_entity_poly.pdbx_strand_id
1 'polypeptide(L)'
;MAAEYAAKDLNTKTAYVLKDTAMDFTMNLAAFFVERFKELNGDGAILLEDTFKTGDQDYSAQINRLKAMATAPDLLFISSGPSDCGLIVKQLRAAGVNTPVISGDGFDTPLLIELGGEGANVETYFSTHTSLTRDSEKVKNFVESYKTEYGTDPENAFTALGYDTMYLIADAIKRAGNTDPKAIRDALAATQNFEAVTGTISYEPGKRVPKKSVAVLKVENGEFVFMKEITP
;
A
#
# COMPACT_ATOMS: atom_id res chain seq x y z
N MET A 1 2.67 -8.01 -3.77
CA MET A 1 3.66 -7.13 -4.43
C MET A 1 4.68 -6.56 -3.46
N ALA A 2 4.29 -6.04 -2.28
CA ALA A 2 5.25 -5.62 -1.25
C ALA A 2 6.31 -6.69 -0.90
N ALA A 3 5.90 -7.97 -0.75
CA ALA A 3 6.82 -9.08 -0.55
C ALA A 3 7.84 -9.28 -1.70
N GLU A 4 7.44 -9.01 -2.95
CA GLU A 4 8.35 -9.11 -4.09
C GLU A 4 9.38 -7.99 -4.10
N TYR A 5 8.93 -6.75 -3.85
CA TYR A 5 9.83 -5.61 -3.72
C TYR A 5 10.84 -5.84 -2.60
N ALA A 6 10.36 -6.28 -1.44
CA ALA A 6 11.22 -6.59 -0.30
C ALA A 6 12.28 -7.66 -0.65
N ALA A 7 11.84 -8.81 -1.19
CA ALA A 7 12.74 -9.93 -1.44
C ALA A 7 13.72 -9.70 -2.61
N LYS A 8 13.28 -8.99 -3.67
CA LYS A 8 14.02 -8.85 -4.94
C LYS A 8 14.73 -7.52 -5.06
N ASP A 9 14.09 -6.42 -4.65
CA ASP A 9 14.64 -5.07 -4.83
C ASP A 9 15.40 -4.63 -3.56
N LEU A 10 14.87 -4.89 -2.36
CA LEU A 10 15.58 -4.65 -1.09
C LEU A 10 16.50 -5.81 -0.67
N ASN A 11 16.48 -6.93 -1.39
CA ASN A 11 17.27 -8.13 -1.13
C ASN A 11 17.09 -8.72 0.28
N THR A 12 15.94 -8.52 0.92
CA THR A 12 15.67 -9.02 2.28
C THR A 12 15.29 -10.49 2.27
N LYS A 13 15.76 -11.25 3.27
CA LYS A 13 15.55 -12.71 3.37
C LYS A 13 14.69 -13.09 4.57
N THR A 14 14.71 -12.28 5.61
CA THR A 14 13.96 -12.51 6.85
C THR A 14 13.09 -11.30 7.20
N ALA A 15 11.90 -11.54 7.72
CA ALA A 15 10.97 -10.50 8.12
C ALA A 15 10.38 -10.75 9.51
N TYR A 16 10.14 -9.65 10.23
CA TYR A 16 9.23 -9.57 11.36
C TYR A 16 7.94 -8.92 10.86
N VAL A 17 6.79 -9.51 11.20
CA VAL A 17 5.48 -9.05 10.75
C VAL A 17 4.72 -8.50 11.94
N LEU A 18 4.34 -7.23 11.91
CA LEU A 18 3.45 -6.61 12.89
C LEU A 18 2.08 -6.38 12.24
N LYS A 19 1.03 -7.05 12.72
CA LYS A 19 -0.31 -6.92 12.13
C LYS A 19 -1.35 -6.36 13.09
N ASP A 20 -2.12 -5.41 12.60
CA ASP A 20 -3.33 -4.94 13.25
C ASP A 20 -4.42 -6.00 13.15
N THR A 21 -5.07 -6.30 14.27
CA THR A 21 -6.11 -7.31 14.40
C THR A 21 -7.53 -6.74 14.36
N ALA A 22 -7.70 -5.43 14.18
CA ALA A 22 -9.01 -4.78 14.23
C ALA A 22 -9.85 -4.94 12.94
N MET A 23 -9.22 -5.20 11.79
CA MET A 23 -9.91 -5.24 10.50
C MET A 23 -9.46 -6.43 9.64
N ASP A 24 -10.39 -7.00 8.87
CA ASP A 24 -10.07 -8.08 7.92
C ASP A 24 -9.03 -7.63 6.87
N PHE A 25 -9.04 -6.35 6.48
CA PHE A 25 -8.07 -5.79 5.55
C PHE A 25 -6.63 -5.97 6.05
N THR A 26 -6.30 -5.54 7.27
CA THR A 26 -4.94 -5.61 7.81
C THR A 26 -4.52 -7.06 8.09
N MET A 27 -5.46 -7.91 8.51
CA MET A 27 -5.23 -9.33 8.71
C MET A 27 -4.91 -10.05 7.39
N ASN A 28 -5.70 -9.83 6.34
CA ASN A 28 -5.50 -10.46 5.04
C ASN A 28 -4.24 -9.92 4.35
N LEU A 29 -3.96 -8.62 4.44
CA LEU A 29 -2.73 -8.04 3.89
C LEU A 29 -1.48 -8.68 4.50
N ALA A 30 -1.46 -8.88 5.83
CA ALA A 30 -0.38 -9.60 6.51
C ALA A 30 -0.28 -11.06 6.06
N ALA A 31 -1.41 -11.77 5.95
CA ALA A 31 -1.43 -13.15 5.51
C ALA A 31 -0.86 -13.31 4.08
N PHE A 32 -1.27 -12.47 3.13
CA PHE A 32 -0.76 -12.51 1.75
C PHE A 32 0.71 -12.12 1.66
N PHE A 33 1.17 -11.17 2.49
CA PHE A 33 2.60 -10.86 2.58
C PHE A 33 3.39 -12.07 3.07
N VAL A 34 2.97 -12.70 4.17
CA VAL A 34 3.62 -13.88 4.77
C VAL A 34 3.70 -15.04 3.78
N GLU A 35 2.58 -15.37 3.13
CA GLU A 35 2.51 -16.43 2.11
C GLU A 35 3.51 -16.15 1.00
N ARG A 36 3.42 -14.98 0.36
CA ARG A 36 4.28 -14.64 -0.77
C ARG A 36 5.76 -14.52 -0.39
N PHE A 37 6.08 -14.00 0.79
CA PHE A 37 7.47 -13.85 1.24
C PHE A 37 8.11 -15.21 1.54
N LYS A 38 7.34 -16.16 2.09
CA LYS A 38 7.78 -17.55 2.27
C LYS A 38 7.98 -18.28 0.94
N GLU A 39 7.12 -18.08 -0.05
CA GLU A 39 7.34 -18.64 -1.39
C GLU A 39 8.67 -18.18 -2.02
N LEU A 40 9.08 -16.94 -1.73
CA LEU A 40 10.28 -16.33 -2.31
C LEU A 40 11.56 -16.67 -1.54
N ASN A 41 11.48 -16.82 -0.22
CA ASN A 41 12.66 -16.92 0.66
C ASN A 41 12.69 -18.20 1.55
N GLY A 42 11.64 -19.03 1.51
CA GLY A 42 11.49 -20.26 2.28
C GLY A 42 10.64 -20.10 3.55
N ASP A 43 10.21 -21.23 4.13
CA ASP A 43 9.28 -21.25 5.29
C ASP A 43 9.82 -20.56 6.55
N GLY A 44 11.15 -20.55 6.72
CA GLY A 44 11.85 -19.89 7.83
C GLY A 44 12.03 -18.38 7.65
N ALA A 45 11.52 -17.78 6.56
CA ALA A 45 11.71 -16.37 6.26
C ALA A 45 10.91 -15.43 7.18
N ILE A 46 9.88 -15.91 7.86
CA ILE A 46 9.13 -15.12 8.86
C ILE A 46 9.63 -15.50 10.25
N LEU A 47 10.38 -14.59 10.87
CA LEU A 47 11.01 -14.85 12.17
C LEU A 47 10.02 -14.71 13.32
N LEU A 48 9.06 -13.79 13.20
CA LEU A 48 8.00 -13.59 14.17
C LEU A 48 6.82 -12.86 13.52
N GLU A 49 5.61 -13.32 13.84
CA GLU A 49 4.37 -12.57 13.62
C GLU A 49 3.87 -12.06 14.98
N ASP A 50 3.75 -10.75 15.10
CA ASP A 50 3.28 -10.06 16.28
C ASP A 50 2.03 -9.24 15.95
N THR A 51 1.31 -8.81 16.97
CA THR A 51 0.01 -8.18 16.82
C THR A 51 -0.13 -6.91 17.64
N PHE A 52 -1.00 -6.03 17.17
CA PHE A 52 -1.52 -4.89 17.91
C PHE A 52 -2.99 -4.66 17.51
N LYS A 53 -3.61 -3.61 18.06
CA LYS A 53 -4.95 -3.15 17.68
C LYS A 53 -4.92 -1.68 17.26
N THR A 54 -5.70 -1.33 16.25
CA THR A 54 -5.93 0.06 15.86
C THR A 54 -6.18 0.95 17.09
N GLY A 55 -5.45 2.07 17.17
CA GLY A 55 -5.57 3.03 18.26
C GLY A 55 -4.67 2.76 19.46
N ASP A 56 -3.92 1.65 19.47
CA ASP A 56 -2.86 1.43 20.46
C ASP A 56 -1.86 2.61 20.44
N GLN A 57 -1.53 3.12 21.63
CA GLN A 57 -0.63 4.27 21.79
C GLN A 57 0.79 3.86 22.22
N ASP A 58 1.00 2.59 22.53
CA ASP A 58 2.25 2.06 23.04
C ASP A 58 2.58 0.73 22.35
N TYR A 59 3.70 0.73 21.62
CA TYR A 59 4.23 -0.42 20.88
C TYR A 59 5.50 -0.99 21.53
N SER A 60 5.83 -0.55 22.76
CA SER A 60 7.05 -0.94 23.47
C SER A 60 7.17 -2.44 23.67
N ALA A 61 6.07 -3.17 23.88
CA ALA A 61 6.09 -4.61 24.07
C ALA A 61 6.56 -5.35 22.80
N GLN A 62 6.03 -4.96 21.64
CA GLN A 62 6.39 -5.47 20.32
C GLN A 62 7.86 -5.13 20.01
N ILE A 63 8.26 -3.87 20.25
CA ILE A 63 9.63 -3.39 20.06
C ILE A 63 10.62 -4.16 20.94
N ASN A 64 10.27 -4.41 22.21
CA ASN A 64 11.11 -5.17 23.12
C ASN A 64 11.25 -6.63 22.67
N ARG A 65 10.17 -7.26 22.19
CA ARG A 65 10.25 -8.60 21.58
C ARG A 65 11.16 -8.62 20.36
N LEU A 66 11.00 -7.65 19.45
CA LEU A 66 11.85 -7.49 18.28
C LEU A 66 13.34 -7.36 18.65
N LYS A 67 13.67 -6.52 19.63
CA LYS A 67 15.06 -6.31 20.09
C LYS A 67 15.65 -7.50 20.85
N ALA A 68 14.80 -8.33 21.44
CA ALA A 68 15.22 -9.55 22.15
C ALA A 68 15.45 -10.74 21.23
N MET A 69 15.15 -10.63 19.93
CA MET A 69 15.38 -11.70 18.96
C MET A 69 16.87 -12.01 18.82
N ALA A 70 17.22 -13.30 18.79
CA ALA A 70 18.59 -13.74 18.58
C ALA A 70 19.13 -13.38 17.18
N THR A 71 18.23 -13.22 16.22
CA THR A 71 18.53 -12.81 14.84
C THR A 71 17.66 -11.61 14.51
N ALA A 72 18.29 -10.49 14.16
CA ALA A 72 17.57 -9.32 13.68
C ALA A 72 16.94 -9.64 12.31
N PRO A 73 15.67 -9.29 12.07
CA PRO A 73 15.06 -9.42 10.75
C PRO A 73 15.68 -8.39 9.79
N ASP A 74 15.77 -8.76 8.51
CA ASP A 74 16.19 -7.85 7.45
C ASP A 74 15.11 -6.78 7.15
N LEU A 75 13.85 -7.08 7.49
CA LEU A 75 12.69 -6.27 7.16
C LEU A 75 11.64 -6.30 8.29
N LEU A 76 10.98 -5.17 8.51
CA LEU A 76 9.72 -5.11 9.25
C LEU A 76 8.57 -4.93 8.26
N PHE A 77 7.68 -5.91 8.18
CA PHE A 77 6.41 -5.72 7.50
C PHE A 77 5.36 -5.27 8.51
N ILE A 78 4.77 -4.09 8.29
CA ILE A 78 3.73 -3.55 9.17
C ILE A 78 2.43 -3.53 8.39
N SER A 79 1.41 -4.23 8.88
CA SER A 79 0.06 -4.21 8.32
C SER A 79 -0.84 -3.40 9.23
N SER A 80 -1.06 -2.13 8.89
CA SER A 80 -1.86 -1.19 9.69
C SER A 80 -2.80 -0.36 8.84
N GLY A 81 -3.79 0.25 9.50
CA GLY A 81 -4.49 1.41 8.97
C GLY A 81 -3.67 2.72 9.07
N PRO A 82 -4.23 3.83 8.56
CA PRO A 82 -3.56 5.14 8.53
C PRO A 82 -3.33 5.77 9.91
N SER A 83 -4.18 5.48 10.89
CA SER A 83 -4.11 6.09 12.24
C SER A 83 -2.84 5.75 13.01
N ASP A 84 -2.26 4.58 12.76
CA ASP A 84 -1.20 4.02 13.60
C ASP A 84 0.18 4.12 12.95
N CYS A 85 0.24 4.30 11.62
CA CYS A 85 1.46 4.16 10.82
C CYS A 85 2.63 5.03 11.34
N GLY A 86 2.41 6.33 11.50
CA GLY A 86 3.45 7.25 11.92
C GLY A 86 3.86 7.06 13.38
N LEU A 87 2.93 6.73 14.28
CA LEU A 87 3.26 6.48 15.69
C LEU A 87 4.12 5.21 15.85
N ILE A 88 3.80 4.13 15.14
CA ILE A 88 4.60 2.90 15.15
C ILE A 88 6.02 3.19 14.66
N VAL A 89 6.16 3.88 13.52
CA VAL A 89 7.47 4.24 12.96
C VAL A 89 8.25 5.12 13.94
N LYS A 90 7.63 6.15 14.51
CA LYS A 90 8.26 7.02 15.51
C LYS A 90 8.82 6.23 16.70
N GLN A 91 8.03 5.31 17.26
CA GLN A 91 8.45 4.53 18.42
C GLN A 91 9.57 3.53 18.07
N LEU A 92 9.49 2.88 16.90
CA LEU A 92 10.57 2.02 16.40
C LEU A 92 11.90 2.78 16.32
N ARG A 93 11.89 3.95 15.67
CA ARG A 93 13.10 4.76 15.48
C ARG A 93 13.61 5.33 16.81
N ALA A 94 12.73 5.81 17.69
CA ALA A 94 13.10 6.27 19.03
C ALA A 94 13.76 5.17 19.88
N ALA A 95 13.39 3.90 19.66
CA ALA A 95 14.00 2.73 20.31
C ALA A 95 15.31 2.26 19.65
N GLY A 96 15.79 2.95 18.62
CA GLY A 96 17.01 2.62 17.87
C GLY A 96 16.84 1.51 16.84
N VAL A 97 15.61 1.14 16.48
CA VAL A 97 15.35 0.14 15.44
C VAL A 97 15.41 0.83 14.08
N ASN A 98 16.46 0.58 13.30
CA ASN A 98 16.65 1.16 11.97
C ASN A 98 16.39 0.17 10.82
N THR A 99 15.91 -1.03 11.12
CA THR A 99 15.51 -2.03 10.10
C THR A 99 14.51 -1.41 9.11
N PRO A 100 14.68 -1.64 7.79
CA PRO A 100 13.73 -1.17 6.79
C PRO A 100 12.30 -1.60 7.11
N VAL A 101 11.36 -0.68 6.90
CA VAL A 101 9.92 -0.92 7.07
C VAL A 101 9.28 -0.96 5.70
N ILE A 102 8.42 -1.95 5.44
CA ILE A 102 7.49 -1.91 4.31
C ILE A 102 6.06 -2.19 4.77
N SER A 103 5.10 -1.45 4.21
CA SER A 103 3.68 -1.57 4.53
C SER A 103 2.81 -1.62 3.25
N GLY A 104 1.50 -1.76 3.42
CA GLY A 104 0.50 -1.58 2.37
C GLY A 104 0.00 -0.15 2.26
N ASP A 105 -1.15 0.00 1.61
CA ASP A 105 -1.77 1.28 1.26
C ASP A 105 -2.31 2.06 2.47
N GLY A 106 -2.40 1.43 3.65
CA GLY A 106 -2.67 2.14 4.90
C GLY A 106 -1.58 3.15 5.30
N PHE A 107 -0.38 3.06 4.73
CA PHE A 107 0.69 4.05 4.92
C PHE A 107 0.62 5.24 3.94
N ASP A 108 -0.28 5.20 2.95
CA ASP A 108 -0.47 6.27 1.96
C ASP A 108 -1.30 7.42 2.54
N THR A 109 -0.73 8.11 3.53
CA THR A 109 -1.37 9.20 4.27
C THR A 109 -0.31 10.18 4.80
N PRO A 110 -0.57 11.50 4.83
CA PRO A 110 0.31 12.48 5.45
C PRO A 110 0.69 12.16 6.90
N LEU A 111 -0.20 11.47 7.63
CA LEU A 111 0.03 11.05 9.02
C LEU A 111 1.32 10.25 9.22
N LEU A 112 1.76 9.51 8.19
CA LEU A 112 3.03 8.78 8.25
C LEU A 112 4.21 9.74 8.47
N ILE A 113 4.25 10.83 7.71
CA ILE A 113 5.30 11.85 7.81
C ILE A 113 5.08 12.73 9.03
N GLU A 114 3.85 13.21 9.25
CA GLU A 114 3.51 14.14 10.34
C GLU A 114 3.80 13.54 11.72
N LEU A 115 3.40 12.28 11.94
CA LEU A 115 3.58 11.60 13.22
C LEU A 115 4.90 10.85 13.28
N GLY A 116 5.38 10.28 12.18
CA GLY A 116 6.67 9.59 12.11
C GLY A 116 7.88 10.51 12.23
N GLY A 117 7.74 11.77 11.80
CA GLY A 117 8.80 12.78 11.78
C GLY A 117 10.04 12.30 11.03
N GLU A 118 11.23 12.68 11.51
CA GLU A 118 12.50 12.22 10.94
C GLU A 118 12.64 10.70 10.86
N GLY A 119 11.95 9.97 11.74
CA GLY A 119 11.98 8.52 11.73
C GLY A 119 11.36 7.89 10.47
N ALA A 120 10.42 8.59 9.84
CA ALA A 120 9.81 8.15 8.59
C ALA A 120 10.84 8.09 7.44
N ASN A 121 11.81 9.00 7.41
CA ASN A 121 12.87 9.02 6.39
C ASN A 121 13.83 7.82 6.47
N VAL A 122 13.79 7.04 7.55
CA VAL A 122 14.68 5.89 7.75
C VAL A 122 14.07 4.68 7.05
N GLU A 123 14.38 4.47 5.77
CA GLU A 123 14.06 3.26 5.00
C GLU A 123 12.60 2.78 5.19
N THR A 124 11.65 3.72 5.11
CA THR A 124 10.21 3.43 5.22
C THR A 124 9.58 3.43 3.84
N TYR A 125 9.01 2.28 3.48
CA TYR A 125 8.38 2.03 2.20
C TYR A 125 6.92 1.65 2.38
N PHE A 126 6.11 1.86 1.34
CA PHE A 126 4.77 1.31 1.28
C PHE A 126 4.33 1.08 -0.14
N SER A 127 3.41 0.13 -0.33
CA SER A 127 2.79 -0.12 -1.62
C SER A 127 1.38 0.47 -1.68
N THR A 128 1.04 1.20 -2.73
CA THR A 128 -0.28 1.84 -2.94
C THR A 128 -0.71 1.77 -4.40
N HIS A 129 -1.83 2.43 -4.72
CA HIS A 129 -2.58 2.29 -5.98
C HIS A 129 -1.99 3.07 -7.15
N THR A 130 -1.20 4.10 -6.90
CA THR A 130 -0.38 4.86 -7.87
C THR A 130 0.53 5.83 -7.11
N SER A 131 1.59 6.33 -7.74
CA SER A 131 2.23 7.54 -7.23
C SER A 131 1.66 8.77 -7.94
N LEU A 132 1.24 9.77 -7.17
CA LEU A 132 0.77 11.07 -7.67
C LEU A 132 1.91 11.93 -8.23
N THR A 133 3.17 11.58 -7.95
CA THR A 133 4.38 12.22 -8.48
C THR A 133 4.98 11.44 -9.65
N ARG A 134 4.37 10.33 -10.07
CA ARG A 134 4.83 9.53 -11.21
C ARG A 134 4.81 10.35 -12.49
N ASP A 135 5.86 10.21 -13.31
CA ASP A 135 5.95 10.82 -14.63
C ASP A 135 5.01 10.11 -15.64
N SER A 136 3.72 10.42 -15.55
CA SER A 136 2.67 9.92 -16.42
C SER A 136 1.74 11.08 -16.75
N GLU A 137 1.45 11.28 -18.03
CA GLU A 137 0.55 12.34 -18.49
C GLU A 137 -0.83 12.23 -17.82
N LYS A 138 -1.36 11.01 -17.65
CA LYS A 138 -2.65 10.78 -17.00
C LYS A 138 -2.64 11.15 -15.52
N VAL A 139 -1.53 10.91 -14.82
CA VAL A 139 -1.34 11.33 -13.42
C VAL A 139 -1.20 12.85 -13.33
N LYS A 140 -0.35 13.46 -14.16
CA LYS A 140 -0.17 14.92 -14.20
C LYS A 140 -1.49 15.65 -14.46
N ASN A 141 -2.23 15.22 -15.49
CA ASN A 141 -3.52 15.80 -15.84
C ASN A 141 -4.55 15.66 -14.70
N PHE A 142 -4.57 14.52 -14.01
CA PHE A 142 -5.42 14.33 -12.84
C PHE A 142 -5.05 15.29 -11.70
N VAL A 143 -3.78 15.36 -11.32
CA VAL A 143 -3.29 16.23 -10.25
C VAL A 143 -3.57 17.71 -10.57
N GLU A 144 -3.29 18.16 -11.80
CA GLU A 144 -3.56 19.53 -12.25
C GLU A 144 -5.06 19.86 -12.23
N SER A 145 -5.90 18.94 -12.71
CA SER A 145 -7.35 19.12 -12.71
C SER A 145 -7.91 19.16 -11.30
N TYR A 146 -7.43 18.28 -10.42
CA TYR A 146 -7.82 18.23 -9.02
C TYR A 146 -7.44 19.54 -8.31
N LYS A 147 -6.20 20.02 -8.50
CA LYS A 147 -5.73 21.28 -7.92
C LYS A 147 -6.51 22.49 -8.43
N THR A 148 -6.89 22.49 -9.71
CA THR A 148 -7.71 23.56 -10.30
C THR A 148 -9.10 23.61 -9.67
N GLU A 149 -9.73 22.46 -9.46
CA GLU A 149 -11.10 22.38 -8.91
C GLU A 149 -11.12 22.65 -7.40
N TYR A 150 -10.21 22.05 -6.64
CA TYR A 150 -10.25 22.05 -5.17
C TYR A 150 -9.27 23.01 -4.51
N GLY A 151 -8.36 23.63 -5.26
CA GLY A 151 -7.36 24.58 -4.75
C GLY A 151 -6.22 23.94 -3.94
N THR A 152 -6.16 22.61 -3.86
CA THR A 152 -5.12 21.85 -3.16
C THR A 152 -4.72 20.62 -3.96
N ASP A 153 -3.51 20.12 -3.73
CA ASP A 153 -3.08 18.84 -4.31
C ASP A 153 -3.88 17.68 -3.67
N PRO A 154 -4.10 16.57 -4.41
CA PRO A 154 -4.75 15.39 -3.85
C PRO A 154 -3.87 14.78 -2.75
N GLU A 155 -4.49 14.41 -1.62
CA GLU A 155 -3.77 13.95 -0.44
C GLU A 155 -2.98 12.65 -0.67
N ASN A 156 -3.58 11.70 -1.40
CA ASN A 156 -3.01 10.36 -1.63
C ASN A 156 -3.67 9.68 -2.84
N ALA A 157 -3.28 8.42 -3.12
CA ALA A 157 -3.77 7.68 -4.28
C ALA A 157 -5.28 7.35 -4.22
N PHE A 158 -5.92 7.41 -3.04
CA PHE A 158 -7.35 7.07 -2.90
C PHE A 158 -8.26 8.08 -3.60
N THR A 159 -7.83 9.33 -3.72
CA THR A 159 -8.55 10.36 -4.49
C THR A 159 -8.60 10.01 -5.97
N ALA A 160 -7.49 9.49 -6.52
CA ALA A 160 -7.42 9.00 -7.88
C ALA A 160 -8.27 7.72 -8.08
N LEU A 161 -8.34 6.83 -7.08
CA LEU A 161 -9.24 5.67 -7.12
C LEU A 161 -10.71 6.09 -7.22
N GLY A 162 -11.13 7.10 -6.46
CA GLY A 162 -12.49 7.64 -6.53
C GLY A 162 -12.81 8.19 -7.92
N TYR A 163 -11.88 8.96 -8.48
CA TYR A 163 -11.97 9.48 -9.85
C TYR A 163 -12.12 8.35 -10.88
N ASP A 164 -11.20 7.37 -10.85
CA ASP A 164 -11.21 6.23 -11.77
C ASP A 164 -12.49 5.40 -11.66
N THR A 165 -13.02 5.22 -10.44
CA THR A 165 -14.26 4.47 -10.20
C THR A 165 -15.43 5.10 -10.95
N MET A 166 -15.57 6.42 -10.92
CA MET A 166 -16.65 7.11 -11.62
C MET A 166 -16.55 6.97 -13.15
N TYR A 167 -15.35 7.11 -13.71
CA TYR A 167 -15.14 6.93 -15.14
C TYR A 167 -15.33 5.48 -15.58
N LEU A 168 -14.93 4.52 -14.76
CA LEU A 168 -15.14 3.09 -15.02
C LEU A 168 -16.62 2.73 -15.04
N ILE A 169 -17.42 3.26 -14.10
CA ILE A 169 -18.88 3.07 -14.08
C ILE A 169 -19.53 3.74 -15.28
N ALA A 170 -19.15 4.98 -15.61
CA ALA A 170 -19.69 5.70 -16.76
C ALA A 170 -19.41 4.98 -18.09
N ASP A 171 -18.19 4.47 -18.27
CA ASP A 171 -17.80 3.65 -19.41
C ASP A 171 -18.64 2.37 -19.50
N ALA A 172 -18.85 1.67 -18.38
CA ALA A 172 -19.67 0.47 -18.34
C ALA A 172 -21.14 0.74 -18.69
N ILE A 173 -21.73 1.83 -18.18
CA ILE A 173 -23.09 2.26 -18.54
C ILE A 173 -23.19 2.53 -20.05
N LYS A 174 -22.19 3.23 -20.60
CA LYS A 174 -22.14 3.52 -22.04
C LYS A 174 -22.07 2.24 -22.88
N ARG A 175 -21.26 1.26 -22.48
CA ARG A 175 -21.15 -0.03 -23.17
C ARG A 175 -22.40 -0.90 -23.00
N ALA A 176 -23.09 -0.81 -21.86
CA ALA A 176 -24.36 -1.49 -21.62
C ALA A 176 -25.51 -0.92 -22.49
N GLY A 177 -25.42 0.35 -22.88
CA GLY A 177 -26.41 1.05 -23.71
C GLY A 177 -27.73 1.35 -23.00
N ASN A 178 -27.82 1.11 -21.69
CA ASN A 178 -28.98 1.37 -20.84
C ASN A 178 -28.56 1.44 -19.36
N THR A 179 -29.52 1.71 -18.48
CA THR A 179 -29.32 1.82 -17.03
C THR A 179 -29.77 0.58 -16.25
N ASP A 180 -29.97 -0.57 -16.91
CA ASP A 180 -30.31 -1.82 -16.24
C ASP A 180 -29.11 -2.30 -15.38
N PRO A 181 -29.31 -2.57 -14.08
CA PRO A 181 -28.21 -2.96 -13.20
C PRO A 181 -27.47 -4.24 -13.63
N LYS A 182 -28.15 -5.21 -14.25
CA LYS A 182 -27.49 -6.44 -14.72
C LYS A 182 -26.63 -6.15 -15.94
N ALA A 183 -27.15 -5.35 -16.89
CA ALA A 183 -26.39 -4.93 -18.06
C ALA A 183 -25.12 -4.16 -17.67
N ILE A 184 -25.21 -3.23 -16.71
CA ILE A 184 -24.05 -2.48 -16.20
C ILE A 184 -23.05 -3.42 -15.51
N ARG A 185 -23.53 -4.33 -14.65
CA ARG A 185 -22.67 -5.33 -13.98
C ARG A 185 -21.91 -6.18 -15.00
N ASP A 186 -22.58 -6.62 -16.06
CA ASP A 186 -21.98 -7.47 -17.08
C ASP A 186 -20.96 -6.68 -17.92
N ALA A 187 -21.25 -5.41 -18.22
CA ALA A 187 -20.30 -4.50 -18.85
C ALA A 187 -19.06 -4.26 -17.96
N LEU A 188 -19.23 -4.00 -16.66
CA LEU A 188 -18.11 -3.86 -15.72
C LEU A 188 -17.24 -5.12 -15.69
N ALA A 189 -17.87 -6.31 -15.62
CA ALA A 189 -17.16 -7.58 -15.61
C ALA A 189 -16.41 -7.86 -16.93
N ALA A 190 -16.81 -7.23 -18.03
CA ALA A 190 -16.19 -7.34 -19.34
C ALA A 190 -15.13 -6.25 -19.61
N THR A 191 -14.85 -5.35 -18.67
CA THR A 191 -13.85 -4.29 -18.88
C THR A 191 -12.47 -4.87 -19.15
N GLN A 192 -11.86 -4.45 -20.26
CA GLN A 192 -10.49 -4.74 -20.65
C GLN A 192 -9.77 -3.43 -20.99
N ASN A 193 -8.51 -3.33 -20.59
CA ASN A 193 -7.58 -2.26 -20.97
C ASN A 193 -8.14 -0.85 -20.71
N PHE A 194 -8.92 -0.69 -19.64
CA PHE A 194 -9.41 0.63 -19.27
C PHE A 194 -8.26 1.44 -18.67
N GLU A 195 -7.85 2.49 -19.36
CA GLU A 195 -6.76 3.36 -18.92
C GLU A 195 -7.23 4.28 -17.78
N ALA A 196 -6.84 3.94 -16.55
CA ALA A 196 -7.15 4.70 -15.35
C ALA A 196 -5.91 5.46 -14.84
N VAL A 197 -6.12 6.51 -14.04
CA VAL A 197 -5.02 7.27 -13.39
C VAL A 197 -4.17 6.33 -12.54
N THR A 198 -4.84 5.37 -11.90
CA THR A 198 -4.25 4.39 -11.00
C THR A 198 -3.72 3.13 -11.70
N GLY A 199 -3.56 3.17 -13.03
CA GLY A 199 -3.09 2.05 -13.84
C GLY A 199 -4.16 1.50 -14.77
N THR A 200 -3.78 0.54 -15.61
CA THR A 200 -4.73 -0.10 -16.53
C THR A 200 -5.57 -1.13 -15.78
N ILE A 201 -6.91 -1.09 -15.98
CA ILE A 201 -7.86 -1.97 -15.33
C ILE A 201 -8.42 -2.98 -16.34
N SER A 202 -8.23 -4.27 -16.03
CA SER A 202 -8.83 -5.40 -16.75
C SER A 202 -9.40 -6.42 -15.76
N TYR A 203 -10.55 -7.01 -16.08
CA TYR A 203 -11.10 -8.14 -15.31
C TYR A 203 -10.95 -9.45 -16.08
N GLU A 204 -10.46 -10.49 -15.42
CA GLU A 204 -10.51 -11.83 -16.03
C GLU A 204 -11.94 -12.37 -16.02
N PRO A 205 -12.32 -13.22 -17.00
CA PRO A 205 -13.61 -13.89 -17.00
C PRO A 205 -13.91 -14.59 -15.67
N GLY A 206 -15.05 -14.26 -15.06
CA GLY A 206 -15.48 -14.83 -13.78
C GLY A 206 -14.77 -14.27 -12.55
N LYS A 207 -13.74 -13.42 -12.71
CA LYS A 207 -13.11 -12.69 -11.60
C LYS A 207 -13.76 -11.32 -11.41
N ARG A 208 -13.66 -10.81 -10.19
CA ARG A 208 -14.13 -9.47 -9.78
C ARG A 208 -13.03 -8.64 -9.13
N VAL A 209 -11.82 -9.19 -9.08
CA VAL A 209 -10.61 -8.48 -8.69
C VAL A 209 -9.92 -8.04 -9.97
N PRO A 210 -9.68 -6.73 -10.16
CA PRO A 210 -9.02 -6.26 -11.36
C PRO A 210 -7.54 -6.66 -11.35
N LYS A 211 -7.01 -6.98 -12.53
CA LYS A 211 -5.57 -6.96 -12.76
C LYS A 211 -5.15 -5.51 -12.92
N LYS A 212 -4.30 -5.05 -12.00
CA LYS A 212 -3.75 -3.68 -11.96
C LYS A 212 -2.36 -3.71 -11.37
N SER A 213 -1.52 -2.78 -11.80
CA SER A 213 -0.24 -2.51 -11.17
C SER A 213 -0.39 -1.91 -9.76
N VAL A 214 0.70 -2.00 -8.99
CA VAL A 214 0.85 -1.38 -7.67
C VAL A 214 2.11 -0.53 -7.70
N ALA A 215 2.04 0.67 -7.13
CA ALA A 215 3.20 1.53 -6.94
C ALA A 215 3.83 1.25 -5.58
N VAL A 216 5.16 1.23 -5.52
CA VAL A 216 5.93 1.27 -4.27
C VAL A 216 6.52 2.67 -4.14
N LEU A 217 6.30 3.28 -2.98
CA LEU A 217 6.85 4.58 -2.62
C LEU A 217 7.74 4.43 -1.38
N LYS A 218 8.61 5.41 -1.19
CA LYS A 218 9.48 5.57 -0.03
C LYS A 218 9.30 6.97 0.55
N VAL A 219 9.42 7.10 1.86
CA VAL A 219 9.57 8.41 2.49
C VAL A 219 11.02 8.87 2.37
N GLU A 220 11.25 9.98 1.69
CA GLU A 220 12.55 10.65 1.63
C GLU A 220 12.39 12.16 1.81
N ASN A 221 13.19 12.76 2.69
CA ASN A 221 13.16 14.19 3.02
C ASN A 221 11.76 14.72 3.37
N GLY A 222 10.94 13.89 4.04
CA GLY A 222 9.57 14.24 4.41
C GLY A 222 8.57 14.22 3.24
N GLU A 223 8.91 13.59 2.12
CA GLU A 223 8.05 13.46 0.94
C GLU A 223 7.92 12.01 0.50
N PHE A 224 6.83 11.70 -0.22
CA PHE A 224 6.65 10.39 -0.84
C PHE A 224 7.28 10.35 -2.23
N VAL A 225 8.34 9.56 -2.37
CA VAL A 225 9.09 9.38 -3.61
C VAL A 225 8.70 8.06 -4.26
N PHE A 226 8.40 8.09 -5.56
CA PHE A 226 8.09 6.90 -6.35
C PHE A 226 9.35 6.03 -6.52
N MET A 227 9.26 4.76 -6.14
CA MET A 227 10.35 3.81 -6.30
C MET A 227 10.16 2.95 -7.54
N LYS A 228 8.99 2.30 -7.65
CA LYS A 228 8.75 1.29 -8.68
C LYS A 228 7.26 1.05 -8.87
N GLU A 229 6.88 0.72 -10.10
CA GLU A 229 5.59 0.12 -10.38
C GLU A 229 5.79 -1.39 -10.61
N ILE A 230 4.97 -2.20 -9.94
CA ILE A 230 4.98 -3.65 -10.05
C ILE A 230 3.68 -4.05 -10.72
N THR A 231 3.80 -4.72 -11.87
CA THR A 231 2.65 -5.25 -12.62
C THR A 231 2.49 -6.75 -12.30
N PRO A 232 1.25 -7.26 -12.16
CA PRO A 232 1.00 -8.69 -11.97
C PRO A 232 1.49 -9.57 -13.12
#